data_AF-A0A7U9ND21-F1
#
_entry.id   AF-A0A7U9ND21-F1
#
_cell.length_a   1.000
_cell.length_b   1.000
_cell.length_c   1.000
_cell.angle_alpha   90.00
_cell.angle_beta   90.00
_cell.angle_gamma   90.00
#
_symmetry.space_group_name_H-M   'P 1'
#
loop_
_entity.id
_entity.type
_entity.pdbx_description
1 polymer ?
#
loop_
_entity_poly.entity_id
_entity_poly.type
_entity_poly.pdbx_seq_one_letter_code
_entity_poly.pdbx_strand_id
1 'polypeptide(L)'
;MFNTEELAALDRSYFSVICVDDYDVAIMSKNTGHVWFIHNPEPGNCIIFHKHRASDQYHTHGRSDTLGRAIRSIKSHDQFQLNGRRYVRKKC
;
A
#
# COMPACT_ATOMS: atom_id res chain seq x y z
N MET A 1 3.34 -11.53 9.81
CA MET A 1 1.97 -12.06 9.63
C MET A 1 0.95 -11.00 10.02
N PHE A 2 -0.04 -10.79 9.17
CA PHE A 2 -1.20 -9.94 9.41
C PHE A 2 -2.26 -10.72 10.19
N ASN A 3 -3.00 -10.03 11.04
CA ASN A 3 -4.16 -10.64 11.69
C ASN A 3 -5.46 -10.37 10.91
N THR A 4 -6.48 -11.18 11.18
CA THR A 4 -7.77 -11.10 10.49
C THR A 4 -8.44 -9.73 10.63
N GLU A 5 -8.29 -9.04 11.77
CA GLU A 5 -8.86 -7.71 12.00
C GLU A 5 -8.19 -6.65 11.11
N GLU A 6 -6.86 -6.68 10.99
CA GLU A 6 -6.09 -5.81 10.09
C GLU A 6 -6.52 -6.01 8.64
N LEU A 7 -6.68 -7.26 8.20
CA LEU A 7 -7.10 -7.59 6.83
C LEU A 7 -8.56 -7.16 6.57
N ALA A 8 -9.45 -7.37 7.56
CA ALA A 8 -10.84 -6.94 7.48
C ALA A 8 -11.01 -5.42 7.45
N ALA A 9 -10.08 -4.68 8.07
CA ALA A 9 -10.07 -3.22 8.10
C ALA A 9 -9.59 -2.58 6.78
N LEU A 10 -9.19 -3.36 5.77
CA LEU A 10 -8.84 -2.82 4.45
C LEU A 10 -10.03 -2.10 3.82
N ASP A 11 -9.82 -0.82 3.52
CA ASP A 11 -10.81 0.07 2.93
C ASP A 11 -11.10 -0.30 1.47
N ARG A 12 -12.11 -1.15 1.26
CA ARG A 12 -12.55 -1.61 -0.07
C ARG A 12 -13.20 -0.51 -0.90
N SER A 13 -13.55 0.64 -0.31
CA SER A 13 -14.03 1.79 -1.06
C SER A 13 -12.87 2.51 -1.77
N TYR A 14 -11.70 2.53 -1.13
CA TYR A 14 -10.47 3.15 -1.66
C TYR A 14 -9.65 2.19 -2.53
N PHE A 15 -9.58 0.91 -2.17
CA PHE A 15 -8.78 -0.10 -2.85
C PHE A 15 -9.64 -1.16 -3.52
N SER A 16 -9.19 -1.62 -4.68
CA SER A 16 -9.58 -2.92 -5.22
C SER A 16 -8.65 -3.97 -4.63
N VAL A 17 -9.22 -4.94 -3.91
CA VAL A 17 -8.44 -6.03 -3.32
C VAL A 17 -8.23 -7.12 -4.36
N ILE A 18 -6.97 -7.48 -4.62
CA ILE A 18 -6.60 -8.51 -5.60
C ILE A 18 -6.40 -9.85 -4.91
N CYS A 19 -5.56 -9.87 -3.88
CA CYS A 19 -5.29 -11.06 -3.07
C CYS A 19 -4.93 -10.63 -1.64
N VAL A 20 -5.31 -11.44 -0.67
CA VAL A 20 -4.98 -11.23 0.74
C VAL A 20 -4.78 -12.59 1.39
N ASP A 21 -3.67 -12.76 2.08
CA ASP A 21 -3.43 -13.85 2.99
C ASP A 21 -2.67 -13.34 4.24
N ASP A 22 -2.24 -14.27 5.07
CA ASP A 22 -1.62 -13.99 6.36
C ASP A 22 -0.25 -13.28 6.22
N TYR A 23 0.41 -13.34 5.08
CA TYR A 23 1.73 -12.76 4.84
C TYR A 23 1.72 -11.67 3.77
N ASP A 24 0.79 -11.78 2.81
CA ASP A 24 0.81 -11.01 1.59
C ASP A 24 -0.52 -10.28 1.35
N VAL A 25 -0.41 -9.00 0.97
CA VAL A 25 -1.54 -8.17 0.57
C VAL A 25 -1.26 -7.56 -0.79
N ALA A 26 -2.06 -7.92 -1.79
CA ALA A 26 -2.05 -7.31 -3.11
C ALA A 26 -3.31 -6.46 -3.30
N ILE A 27 -3.12 -5.16 -3.52
CA ILE A 27 -4.20 -4.18 -3.70
C ILE A 27 -3.89 -3.22 -4.84
N MET A 28 -4.93 -2.69 -5.47
CA MET A 28 -4.82 -1.61 -6.44
C MET A 28 -5.54 -0.37 -5.89
N SER A 29 -4.87 0.78 -5.94
CA SER A 29 -5.53 2.05 -5.62
C SER A 29 -6.54 2.38 -6.70
N LYS A 30 -7.80 2.62 -6.34
CA LYS A 30 -8.82 3.07 -7.29
C LYS A 30 -8.61 4.52 -7.73
N ASN A 31 -7.80 5.29 -7.02
CA ASN A 31 -7.57 6.70 -7.33
C ASN A 31 -6.44 6.89 -8.35
N THR A 32 -5.42 6.04 -8.32
CA THR A 32 -4.23 6.16 -9.20
C THR A 32 -4.07 5.00 -10.17
N GLY A 33 -4.77 3.87 -9.95
CA GLY A 33 -4.59 2.63 -10.70
C GLY A 33 -3.27 1.91 -10.40
N HIS A 34 -2.44 2.43 -9.48
CA HIS A 34 -1.19 1.79 -9.10
C HIS A 34 -1.44 0.49 -8.32
N VAL A 35 -0.60 -0.50 -8.59
CA VAL A 35 -0.68 -1.81 -7.95
C VAL A 35 0.37 -1.90 -6.86
N TRP A 36 -0.06 -2.33 -5.69
CA TRP A 36 0.72 -2.42 -4.47
C TRP A 36 0.76 -3.85 -3.97
N PHE A 37 1.92 -4.26 -3.47
CA PHE A 37 2.13 -5.55 -2.86
C PHE A 37 2.86 -5.34 -1.53
N ILE A 38 2.28 -5.85 -0.45
CA ILE A 38 2.82 -5.72 0.91
C ILE A 38 3.14 -7.12 1.41
N HIS A 39 4.42 -7.38 1.68
CA HIS A 39 4.92 -8.66 2.17
C HIS A 39 5.36 -8.52 3.63
N ASN A 40 4.89 -9.38 4.51
CA ASN A 40 5.13 -9.33 5.95
C ASN A 40 5.66 -10.68 6.47
N PRO A 41 6.90 -11.06 6.10
CA PRO A 41 7.48 -12.37 6.40
C PRO A 41 7.60 -12.62 7.90
N GLU A 42 7.79 -11.54 8.67
CA GLU A 42 7.96 -11.55 10.12
C GLU A 42 7.08 -10.44 10.72
N PRO A 43 6.46 -10.65 11.90
CA PRO A 43 5.70 -9.60 12.58
C PRO A 43 6.51 -8.31 12.70
N GLY A 44 5.91 -7.17 12.38
CA GLY A 44 6.58 -5.87 12.47
C GLY A 44 7.40 -5.49 11.24
N ASN A 45 7.36 -6.23 10.14
CA ASN A 45 8.27 -6.03 9.00
C ASN A 45 7.57 -6.09 7.64
N CYS A 46 6.72 -5.09 7.35
CA CYS A 46 6.04 -4.96 6.08
C CYS A 46 6.98 -4.34 5.02
N ILE A 47 7.29 -5.09 3.98
CA ILE A 47 7.97 -4.63 2.77
C ILE A 47 6.92 -4.19 1.76
N ILE A 48 7.02 -2.96 1.27
CA ILE A 48 6.04 -2.37 0.37
C ILE A 48 6.67 -2.29 -1.02
N PHE A 49 6.09 -3.01 -1.97
CA PHE A 49 6.42 -2.96 -3.39
C PHE A 49 5.29 -2.27 -4.15
N HIS A 50 5.64 -1.63 -5.26
CA HIS A 50 4.63 -1.03 -6.12
C HIS A 50 5.04 -1.02 -7.59
N LYS A 51 4.04 -0.81 -8.43
CA LYS A 51 4.19 -0.57 -9.86
C LYS A 51 3.09 0.35 -10.37
N HIS A 52 3.40 1.14 -11.40
CA HIS A 52 2.47 2.14 -11.92
C HIS A 52 1.40 1.52 -12.82
N ARG A 53 1.75 0.49 -13.59
CA ARG A 53 0.83 -0.26 -14.45
C ARG A 53 0.90 -1.74 -14.15
N ALA A 54 -0.14 -2.48 -14.49
CA ALA A 54 -0.19 -3.92 -14.28
C ALA A 54 0.93 -4.68 -15.04
N SER A 55 1.36 -4.19 -16.20
CA SER A 55 2.43 -4.75 -17.02
C SER A 55 3.84 -4.50 -16.48
N ASP A 56 4.01 -3.54 -15.58
CA ASP A 56 5.32 -3.11 -15.11
C ASP A 56 5.90 -4.12 -14.11
N GLN A 57 7.22 -4.08 -13.93
CA GLN A 57 7.87 -4.80 -12.84
C GLN A 57 7.64 -4.07 -11.51
N TYR A 58 7.53 -4.83 -10.43
CA TYR A 58 7.48 -4.27 -9.08
C TYR A 58 8.83 -3.66 -8.70
N HIS A 59 8.78 -2.54 -7.98
CA HIS A 59 9.95 -1.96 -7.33
C HIS A 59 9.64 -1.61 -5.89
N THR A 60 10.67 -1.61 -5.05
CA THR A 60 10.54 -1.31 -3.62
C THR A 60 10.13 0.13 -3.42
N HIS A 61 9.00 0.34 -2.75
CA HIS A 61 8.56 1.65 -2.28
C HIS A 61 9.20 2.00 -0.93
N GLY A 62 9.22 1.04 0.00
CA GLY A 62 9.72 1.25 1.34
C GLY A 62 9.35 0.13 2.30
N ARG A 63 9.43 0.41 3.60
CA ARG A 63 9.06 -0.52 4.66
C ARG A 63 8.14 0.16 5.68
N SER A 64 7.40 -0.65 6.41
CA SER A 64 6.61 -0.23 7.55
C SER A 64 6.53 -1.34 8.59
N ASP A 65 6.14 -1.00 9.79
CA ASP A 65 6.02 -1.90 10.92
C ASP A 65 4.62 -2.49 11.10
N THR A 66 3.59 -1.91 10.48
CA THR A 66 2.22 -2.49 10.50
C THR A 66 1.51 -2.31 9.16
N LEU A 67 0.47 -3.12 8.92
CA LEU A 67 -0.37 -2.97 7.72
C LEU A 67 -0.98 -1.57 7.67
N GLY A 68 -1.53 -1.09 8.79
CA GLY A 68 -2.16 0.23 8.85
C GLY A 68 -1.21 1.37 8.49
N ARG A 69 0.07 1.30 8.90
CA ARG A 69 1.07 2.30 8.52
C ARG A 69 1.48 2.16 7.05
N ALA A 70 1.60 0.93 6.53
CA ALA A 70 1.83 0.69 5.10
C ALA A 70 0.71 1.31 4.25
N ILE A 71 -0.57 1.07 4.62
CA ILE A 71 -1.73 1.66 3.94
C ILE A 71 -1.72 3.19 4.01
N ARG A 72 -1.36 3.80 5.15
CA ARG A 72 -1.20 5.27 5.23
C ARG A 72 -0.09 5.78 4.30
N SER A 73 1.03 5.08 4.19
CA SER A 73 2.10 5.43 3.25
C SER A 73 1.60 5.40 1.80
N ILE A 74 0.85 4.35 1.43
CA ILE A 74 0.24 4.20 0.10
C ILE A 74 -0.71 5.36 -0.20
N LYS A 75 -1.65 5.66 0.72
CA LYS A 75 -2.58 6.79 0.54
C LYS A 75 -1.82 8.13 0.41
N SER A 76 -0.73 8.33 1.16
CA SER A 76 0.11 9.52 1.05
C SER A 76 0.82 9.60 -0.31
N HIS A 77 1.29 8.47 -0.85
CA HIS A 77 1.86 8.40 -2.18
C HIS A 77 0.82 8.74 -3.25
N ASP A 78 -0.40 8.20 -3.14
CA ASP A 78 -1.49 8.54 -4.07
C ASP A 78 -1.80 10.03 -4.05
N GLN A 79 -1.89 10.65 -2.86
CA GLN A 79 -2.08 12.11 -2.76
C GLN A 79 -0.96 12.89 -3.44
N PHE A 80 0.30 12.47 -3.28
CA PHE A 80 1.42 13.08 -3.98
C PHE A 80 1.31 12.94 -5.50
N GLN A 81 0.93 11.76 -6.00
CA GLN A 81 0.74 11.51 -7.42
C GLN A 81 -0.40 12.35 -8.00
N LEU A 82 -1.56 12.38 -7.33
CA LEU A 82 -2.73 13.16 -7.73
C LEU A 82 -2.47 14.68 -7.67
N ASN A 83 -1.61 15.13 -6.76
CA ASN A 83 -1.16 16.52 -6.68
C ASN A 83 -0.08 16.88 -7.73
N GLY A 84 0.03 16.10 -8.81
CA GLY A 84 1.01 16.33 -9.88
C GLY A 84 2.46 16.20 -9.40
N ARG A 85 2.73 15.35 -8.39
CA ARG A 85 4.06 15.11 -7.81
C ARG A 85 4.71 16.35 -7.20
N ARG A 86 3.90 17.31 -6.77
CA ARG A 86 4.38 18.49 -6.03
C ARG A 86 4.46 18.16 -4.54
N TYR A 87 5.59 18.49 -3.94
CA TYR A 87 5.80 18.27 -2.51
C TYR A 87 4.88 19.19 -1.69
N VAL A 88 4.05 18.60 -0.84
CA VAL A 88 3.24 19.34 0.13
C VAL A 88 3.93 19.24 1.48
N ARG A 89 4.38 20.37 2.04
CA ARG A 89 4.87 20.40 3.42
C ARG A 89 3.74 20.00 4.35
N LYS A 90 3.91 18.89 5.09
CA LYS A 90 3.03 18.60 6.23
C LYS A 90 3.23 19.73 7.24
N LYS A 91 2.16 20.42 7.63
CA LYS A 91 2.21 21.34 8.78
C LYS A 91 2.51 20.49 10.02
N CYS A 92 3.54 20.89 10.77
CA CYS A 92 3.84 20.34 12.09
C CYS A 92 2.71 20.62 13.07
#